data_AF-A0A9W9Z5A0-F1
#
_entry.id   AF-A0A9W9Z5A0-F1
#
_cell.length_a   1.000
_cell.length_b   1.000
_cell.length_c   1.000
_cell.angle_alpha   90.00
_cell.angle_beta   90.00
_cell.angle_gamma   90.00
#
_symmetry.space_group_name_H-M   'P 1'
#
loop_
_entity.id
_entity.type
_entity.pdbx_description
1 polymer ?
#
loop_
_entity_poly.entity_id
_entity_poly.type
_entity_poly.pdbx_seq_one_letter_code
_entity_poly.pdbx_strand_id
1 'polypeptide(L)'
;MAPIDSPRHSDIWFKGKHSPHPPTHFRKGGFVDPCKVLEPKRKTLQSLEAERIMTVFQDTVKRMEITTALPHILESLPRFSVIFGQELSSHLASHVRLQNAYMEALAELNRISEKELESRKEAEPEKTSATDDEGFVECARIKIVFPDEFQSKYVLKREAELLAQGMKYSFREMLRFFRKNPKAIETVTGSKLVRSQDHVLLMETLTSLESIMKERLLTSPFEQQGKKSYLTDVINREKKTHATREKLEIKYNAAVKAKESEVYF
;
A
#
# COMPACT_ATOMS: atom_id res chain seq x y z
N MET A 1 66.45 -77.40 0.27
CA MET A 1 65.16 -77.74 -0.36
C MET A 1 64.06 -77.10 0.47
N ALA A 2 63.37 -76.12 -0.10
CA ALA A 2 62.14 -75.53 0.41
C ALA A 2 61.32 -75.11 -0.83
N PRO A 3 60.11 -75.63 -1.05
CA PRO A 3 59.31 -75.27 -2.21
C PRO A 3 58.58 -73.94 -1.99
N ILE A 4 58.62 -73.12 -3.03
CA ILE A 4 57.83 -71.90 -3.20
C ILE A 4 56.40 -72.33 -3.50
N ASP A 5 55.46 -71.97 -2.64
CA ASP A 5 54.03 -72.14 -2.91
C ASP A 5 53.38 -70.75 -2.94
N SER A 6 52.82 -70.41 -4.10
CA SER A 6 52.07 -69.17 -4.32
C SER A 6 50.58 -69.44 -4.10
N PRO A 7 49.89 -68.67 -3.24
CA PRO A 7 48.43 -68.64 -3.26
C PRO A 7 47.88 -67.45 -4.05
N ARG A 8 46.82 -67.73 -4.79
CA ARG A 8 46.05 -66.90 -5.71
C ARG A 8 45.51 -65.64 -5.04
N HIS A 9 45.64 -64.50 -5.72
CA HIS A 9 45.11 -63.20 -5.29
C HIS A 9 43.63 -63.07 -5.70
N SER A 10 42.76 -63.87 -5.07
CA SER A 10 41.32 -63.63 -5.03
C SER A 10 40.90 -63.68 -3.57
N ASP A 11 40.07 -62.71 -3.17
CA ASP A 11 39.48 -62.54 -1.82
C ASP A 11 40.23 -61.66 -0.85
N ILE A 12 40.40 -60.38 -1.17
CA ILE A 12 40.68 -59.40 -0.12
C ILE A 12 39.91 -58.07 -0.36
N TRP A 13 38.90 -57.84 0.50
CA TRP A 13 38.19 -56.59 0.80
C TRP A 13 36.94 -56.19 -0.03
N PHE A 14 35.87 -56.99 0.02
CA PHE A 14 34.50 -56.44 0.07
C PHE A 14 33.98 -56.44 1.51
N LYS A 15 34.40 -55.44 2.31
CA LYS A 15 33.71 -54.99 3.52
C LYS A 15 33.90 -53.49 3.72
N GLY A 16 33.34 -52.70 2.80
CA GLY A 16 33.04 -51.29 3.03
C GLY A 16 31.54 -51.16 3.29
N LYS A 17 31.14 -50.95 4.55
CA LYS A 17 29.75 -50.62 4.87
C LYS A 17 29.42 -49.28 4.21
N HIS A 18 28.49 -49.28 3.27
CA HIS A 18 27.84 -48.05 2.81
C HIS A 18 27.11 -47.42 4.01
N SER A 19 27.66 -46.33 4.54
CA SER A 19 26.97 -45.45 5.48
C SER A 19 26.36 -44.30 4.67
N PRO A 20 25.04 -44.04 4.74
CA PRO A 20 24.38 -43.00 3.96
C PRO A 20 24.45 -41.63 4.66
N HIS A 21 25.58 -41.31 5.30
CA HIS A 21 25.77 -40.05 6.00
C HIS A 21 26.85 -39.19 5.32
N PRO A 22 26.52 -37.94 4.92
CA PRO A 22 27.52 -37.02 4.40
C PRO A 22 28.55 -36.69 5.49
N PRO A 23 29.84 -36.47 5.14
CA PRO A 23 30.87 -36.18 6.12
C PRO A 23 30.58 -34.84 6.80
N THR A 24 30.05 -34.90 8.01
CA THR A 24 29.79 -33.77 8.88
C THR A 24 31.09 -33.28 9.51
N HIS A 25 31.86 -32.49 8.76
CA HIS A 25 32.78 -31.52 9.35
C HIS A 25 32.06 -30.17 9.53
N PHE A 26 31.02 -30.17 10.36
CA PHE A 26 30.48 -28.93 10.92
C PHE A 26 31.08 -28.75 12.30
N ARG A 27 32.01 -27.80 12.42
CA ARG A 27 32.49 -27.29 13.70
C ARG A 27 31.29 -26.89 14.56
N LYS A 28 31.39 -27.18 15.86
CA LYS A 28 30.46 -26.77 16.92
C LYS A 28 30.19 -25.25 16.84
N GLY A 29 29.07 -24.91 16.23
CA GLY A 29 28.40 -23.62 16.28
C GLY A 29 26.95 -23.95 15.94
N GLY A 30 26.03 -23.71 16.87
CA GLY A 30 24.63 -24.08 16.72
C GLY A 30 24.10 -23.69 15.35
N PHE A 31 23.22 -24.52 14.78
CA PHE A 31 22.52 -24.24 13.54
C PHE A 31 21.64 -23.00 13.76
N VAL A 32 22.24 -21.80 13.66
CA VAL A 32 21.52 -20.55 13.63
C VAL A 32 20.81 -20.58 12.29
N ASP A 33 19.49 -20.70 12.35
CA ASP A 33 18.61 -20.61 11.19
C ASP A 33 19.09 -19.45 10.29
N PRO A 34 19.50 -19.73 9.04
CA PRO A 34 20.12 -18.74 8.16
C PRO A 34 19.23 -17.51 7.95
N CYS A 35 17.90 -17.66 8.08
CA CYS A 35 16.95 -16.56 7.97
C CYS A 35 16.96 -15.64 9.21
N LYS A 36 17.27 -16.17 10.41
CA LYS A 36 17.33 -15.38 11.66
C LYS A 36 18.45 -14.35 11.68
N VAL A 37 19.48 -14.52 10.85
CA VAL A 37 20.55 -13.51 10.69
C VAL A 37 20.02 -12.22 10.04
N LEU A 38 18.94 -12.32 9.27
CA LEU A 38 18.31 -11.18 8.59
C LEU A 38 17.22 -10.50 9.44
N GLU A 39 16.70 -11.17 10.45
CA GLU A 39 15.73 -10.58 11.37
C GLU A 39 16.38 -9.46 12.19
N PRO A 40 15.63 -8.40 12.54
CA PRO A 40 16.10 -7.41 13.51
C PRO A 40 16.53 -8.08 14.81
N LYS A 41 17.73 -7.76 15.31
CA LYS A 41 18.22 -8.30 16.59
C LYS A 41 17.32 -7.93 17.78
N ARG A 42 16.66 -6.78 17.68
CA ARG A 42 15.75 -6.25 18.70
C ARG A 42 14.31 -6.49 18.29
N LYS A 43 13.46 -6.84 19.26
CA LYS A 43 12.03 -7.05 19.05
C LYS A 43 11.17 -5.83 19.40
N THR A 44 11.75 -4.87 20.13
CA THR A 44 11.05 -3.67 20.63
C THR A 44 11.84 -2.40 20.31
N LEU A 45 11.11 -1.31 20.10
CA LEU A 45 11.67 0.02 19.88
C LEU A 45 12.18 0.55 21.23
N GLN A 46 13.49 0.76 21.33
CA GLN A 46 14.11 1.31 22.56
C GLN A 46 14.22 2.84 22.52
N SER A 47 14.10 3.44 21.33
CA SER A 47 14.12 4.89 21.17
C SER A 47 12.70 5.43 21.31
N LEU A 48 12.52 6.39 22.22
CA LEU A 48 11.27 7.13 22.37
C LEU A 48 10.84 7.78 21.05
N GLU A 49 11.80 8.25 20.24
CA GLU A 49 11.48 8.85 18.96
C GLU A 49 10.92 7.83 17.96
N ALA A 50 11.49 6.62 17.93
CA ALA A 50 10.97 5.54 17.09
C ALA A 50 9.57 5.09 17.53
N GLU A 51 9.34 5.01 18.84
CA GLU A 51 8.04 4.68 19.41
C GLU A 51 6.98 5.75 19.06
N ARG A 52 7.32 7.03 19.12
CA ARG A 52 6.45 8.14 18.72
C ARG A 52 6.11 8.07 17.22
N ILE A 53 7.11 7.85 16.36
CA ILE A 53 6.91 7.69 14.92
C ILE A 53 5.94 6.53 14.64
N MET A 54 6.17 5.36 15.25
CA MET A 54 5.31 4.19 15.08
C MET A 54 3.89 4.45 15.57
N THR A 55 3.74 5.10 16.73
CA THR A 55 2.43 5.42 17.31
C THR A 55 1.63 6.38 16.41
N VAL A 56 2.28 7.42 15.88
CA VAL A 56 1.64 8.37 14.94
C VAL A 56 1.24 7.66 13.65
N PHE A 57 2.09 6.76 13.14
CA PHE A 57 1.77 5.97 11.95
C PHE A 57 0.54 5.08 12.19
N GLN A 58 0.54 4.30 13.27
CA GLN A 58 -0.59 3.44 13.64
C GLN A 58 -1.88 4.22 13.88
N ASP A 59 -1.82 5.40 14.50
CA ASP A 59 -2.98 6.28 14.66
C ASP A 59 -3.50 6.76 13.29
N THR A 60 -2.59 7.05 12.36
CA THR A 60 -2.94 7.48 11.00
C THR A 60 -3.61 6.34 10.22
N VAL A 61 -3.09 5.12 10.32
CA VAL A 61 -3.70 3.92 9.71
C VAL A 61 -5.12 3.72 10.24
N LYS A 62 -5.31 3.75 11.57
CA LYS A 62 -6.65 3.62 12.18
C LYS A 62 -7.62 4.71 11.73
N ARG A 63 -7.17 5.96 11.62
CA ARG A 63 -7.99 7.05 11.08
C ARG A 63 -8.35 6.78 9.62
N MET A 64 -7.43 6.26 8.82
CA MET A 64 -7.68 5.90 7.42
C MET A 64 -8.71 4.78 7.30
N GLU A 65 -8.63 3.75 8.15
CA GLU A 65 -9.61 2.65 8.20
C GLU A 65 -11.03 3.16 8.46
N ILE A 66 -11.17 4.05 9.44
CA ILE A 66 -12.45 4.68 9.75
C ILE A 66 -12.92 5.53 8.57
N THR A 67 -12.03 6.36 8.02
CA THR A 67 -12.35 7.31 6.94
C THR A 67 -12.84 6.60 5.68
N THR A 68 -12.16 5.53 5.28
CA THR A 68 -12.54 4.74 4.10
C THR A 68 -13.82 3.92 4.31
N ALA A 69 -14.15 3.61 5.56
CA ALA A 69 -15.40 2.93 5.92
C ALA A 69 -16.60 3.89 6.04
N LEU A 70 -16.37 5.18 6.28
CA LEU A 70 -17.43 6.16 6.55
C LEU A 70 -18.53 6.20 5.48
N PRO A 71 -18.26 6.20 4.16
CA PRO A 71 -19.34 6.26 3.16
C PRO A 71 -20.40 5.16 3.37
N HIS A 72 -19.97 3.91 3.54
CA HIS A 72 -20.86 2.77 3.76
C HIS A 72 -21.58 2.83 5.11
N ILE A 73 -20.90 3.37 6.12
CA ILE A 73 -21.48 3.57 7.46
C ILE A 73 -22.59 4.63 7.40
N LEU A 74 -22.36 5.72 6.69
CA LEU A 74 -23.31 6.82 6.56
C LEU A 74 -24.56 6.38 5.77
N GLU A 75 -24.39 5.58 4.72
CA GLU A 75 -25.50 4.98 3.97
C GLU A 75 -26.37 4.05 4.83
N SER A 76 -25.77 3.35 5.80
CA SER A 76 -26.45 2.37 6.65
C SER A 76 -26.41 2.74 8.14
N LEU A 77 -26.49 4.04 8.45
CA LEU A 77 -26.37 4.57 9.80
C LEU A 77 -27.30 3.90 10.84
N PRO A 78 -28.58 3.58 10.53
CA PRO A 78 -29.47 2.92 11.49
C PRO A 78 -28.94 1.58 12.01
N ARG A 79 -28.22 0.83 11.17
CA ARG A 79 -27.63 -0.48 11.52
C ARG A 79 -26.59 -0.38 12.63
N PHE A 80 -25.87 0.75 12.68
CA PHE A 80 -24.79 0.97 13.64
C PHE A 80 -25.21 1.83 14.84
N SER A 81 -26.42 2.40 14.81
CA SER A 81 -26.91 3.37 15.79
C SER A 81 -26.77 2.93 17.25
N VAL A 82 -27.05 1.65 17.54
CA VAL A 82 -26.93 1.07 18.88
C VAL A 82 -25.48 1.05 19.37
N ILE A 83 -24.55 0.65 18.51
CA ILE A 83 -23.12 0.51 18.84
C ILE A 83 -22.46 1.88 18.96
N PHE A 84 -22.83 2.80 18.06
CA PHE A 84 -22.32 4.17 18.06
C PHE A 84 -22.87 4.98 19.22
N GLY A 85 -24.08 4.65 19.68
CA GLY A 85 -24.80 5.42 20.67
C GLY A 85 -25.35 6.73 20.09
N GLN A 86 -26.08 7.45 20.92
CA GLN A 86 -26.82 8.65 20.49
C GLN A 86 -25.90 9.79 20.04
N GLU A 87 -24.81 10.07 20.78
CA GLU A 87 -23.93 11.21 20.49
C GLU A 87 -23.21 11.09 19.14
N LEU A 88 -22.58 9.93 18.88
CA LEU A 88 -21.86 9.67 17.63
C LEU A 88 -22.84 9.55 16.45
N SER A 89 -23.98 8.88 16.63
CA SER A 89 -25.00 8.77 15.59
C SER A 89 -25.58 10.15 15.22
N SER A 90 -25.79 11.03 16.21
CA SER A 90 -26.26 12.40 15.99
C SER A 90 -25.24 13.23 15.20
N HIS A 91 -23.94 13.11 15.53
CA HIS A 91 -22.87 13.78 14.77
C HIS A 91 -22.76 13.26 13.34
N LEU A 92 -22.86 11.94 13.12
CA LEU A 92 -22.88 11.34 11.78
C LEU A 92 -24.08 11.83 10.96
N ALA A 93 -25.28 11.86 11.55
CA ALA A 93 -26.47 12.39 10.89
C ALA A 93 -26.33 13.88 10.58
N SER A 94 -25.74 14.66 11.48
CA SER A 94 -25.46 16.08 11.23
C SER A 94 -24.43 16.29 10.12
N HIS A 95 -23.42 15.41 10.03
CA HIS A 95 -22.46 15.43 8.94
C HIS A 95 -23.12 15.21 7.58
N VAL A 96 -24.03 14.22 7.48
CA VAL A 96 -24.79 13.96 6.24
C VAL A 96 -25.63 15.18 5.84
N ARG A 97 -26.32 15.83 6.79
CA ARG A 97 -27.06 17.07 6.49
C ARG A 97 -26.16 18.16 5.94
N LEU A 98 -24.98 18.33 6.53
CA LEU A 98 -24.00 19.32 6.11
C LEU A 98 -23.41 19.01 4.73
N GLN A 99 -23.15 17.73 4.45
CA GLN A 99 -22.73 17.25 3.14
C GLN A 99 -23.80 17.54 2.08
N ASN A 100 -25.07 17.27 2.37
CA ASN A 100 -26.17 17.54 1.45
C ASN A 100 -26.30 19.05 1.15
N ALA A 101 -26.26 19.90 2.17
CA ALA A 101 -26.29 21.35 1.98
C ALA A 101 -25.11 21.86 1.15
N TYR A 102 -23.91 21.31 1.37
CA TYR A 102 -22.73 21.64 0.57
C TYR A 102 -22.90 21.24 -0.91
N MET A 103 -23.39 20.03 -1.15
CA MET A 103 -23.65 19.52 -2.50
C MET A 103 -24.71 20.37 -3.22
N GLU A 104 -25.74 20.81 -2.50
CA GLU A 104 -26.78 21.70 -3.02
C GLU A 104 -26.21 23.07 -3.40
N ALA A 105 -25.42 23.70 -2.52
CA ALA A 105 -24.75 24.97 -2.80
C ALA A 105 -23.81 24.89 -4.01
N LEU A 106 -23.07 23.78 -4.15
CA LEU A 106 -22.22 23.54 -5.33
C LEU A 106 -23.03 23.35 -6.61
N ALA A 107 -24.13 22.60 -6.55
CA ALA A 107 -25.01 22.39 -7.69
C ALA A 107 -25.60 23.73 -8.17
N GLU A 108 -26.01 24.60 -7.25
CA GLU A 108 -26.55 25.91 -7.59
C GLU A 108 -25.47 26.83 -8.19
N LEU A 109 -24.26 26.81 -7.64
CA LEU A 109 -23.14 27.56 -8.19
C LEU A 109 -22.79 27.13 -9.63
N ASN A 110 -22.86 25.83 -9.91
CA ASN A 110 -22.66 25.30 -11.26
C ASN A 110 -23.77 25.75 -12.22
N ARG A 111 -25.04 25.70 -11.80
CA ARG A 111 -26.17 26.20 -12.62
C ARG A 111 -26.02 27.66 -12.98
N ILE A 112 -25.59 28.51 -12.03
CA ILE A 112 -25.33 29.93 -12.31
C ILE A 112 -24.19 30.08 -13.33
N SER A 113 -23.10 29.30 -13.18
CA SER A 113 -21.98 29.34 -14.12
C SER A 113 -22.35 28.88 -15.53
N GLU A 114 -23.24 27.89 -15.67
CA GLU A 114 -23.73 27.41 -16.96
C GLU A 114 -24.60 28.46 -17.66
N LYS A 115 -25.53 29.08 -16.92
CA LYS A 115 -26.38 30.19 -17.42
C LYS A 115 -25.55 31.39 -17.90
N GLU A 116 -24.48 31.75 -17.18
CA GLU A 116 -23.57 32.82 -17.61
C GLU A 116 -22.87 32.48 -18.94
N LEU A 117 -22.47 31.21 -19.14
CA LEU A 117 -21.81 30.75 -20.35
C LEU A 117 -22.77 30.77 -21.55
N GLU A 118 -24.02 30.37 -21.35
CA GLU A 118 -25.09 30.40 -22.36
C GLU A 118 -25.44 31.84 -22.75
N SER A 119 -25.61 32.71 -21.75
CA SER A 119 -25.87 34.15 -21.95
C SER A 119 -24.78 34.84 -22.78
N ARG A 120 -23.53 34.37 -22.68
CA ARG A 120 -22.38 34.89 -23.42
C ARG A 120 -22.29 34.33 -24.85
N LYS A 121 -22.78 33.12 -25.09
CA LYS A 121 -22.84 32.51 -26.43
C LYS A 121 -23.95 33.13 -27.28
N GLU A 122 -25.08 33.49 -26.69
CA GLU A 122 -26.19 34.19 -27.36
C GLU A 122 -25.87 35.66 -27.72
N ALA A 123 -24.78 36.23 -27.19
CA ALA A 123 -24.37 37.61 -27.44
C ALA A 123 -23.39 37.76 -28.62
N GLU A 124 -22.98 36.66 -29.26
CA GLU A 124 -22.20 36.68 -30.51
C GLU A 124 -23.18 36.66 -31.70
N PRO A 125 -23.24 37.70 -32.55
CA PRO A 125 -24.19 37.75 -33.65
C PRO A 125 -23.80 36.75 -34.74
N GLU A 126 -24.75 35.90 -35.14
CA GLU A 126 -24.69 35.12 -36.37
C GLU A 126 -24.44 36.08 -37.55
N LYS A 127 -23.26 35.99 -38.16
CA LYS A 127 -22.98 36.64 -39.45
C LYS A 127 -23.71 35.87 -40.54
N THR A 128 -24.98 36.17 -40.78
CA THR A 128 -25.68 35.81 -42.02
C THR A 128 -25.73 37.02 -42.95
N SER A 129 -24.89 36.95 -43.99
CA SER A 129 -25.02 37.53 -45.33
C SER A 129 -25.89 38.77 -45.58
N ALA A 130 -25.21 39.85 -46.00
CA ALA A 130 -25.51 40.77 -47.11
C ALA A 130 -26.96 41.26 -47.34
N THR A 131 -27.18 42.57 -47.13
CA THR A 131 -27.49 43.55 -48.19
C THR A 131 -27.43 44.96 -47.63
N ASP A 132 -26.89 45.88 -48.42
CA ASP A 132 -26.70 47.30 -48.13
C ASP A 132 -28.06 48.02 -47.99
N ASP A 133 -28.31 48.72 -46.87
CA ASP A 133 -29.06 49.98 -46.88
C ASP A 133 -28.89 50.78 -45.58
N GLU A 134 -28.95 52.10 -45.73
CA GLU A 134 -28.63 53.15 -44.77
C GLU A 134 -29.56 53.21 -43.55
N GLY A 135 -28.98 53.51 -42.37
CA GLY A 135 -29.70 54.19 -41.28
C GLY A 135 -30.41 53.32 -40.24
N PHE A 136 -29.65 52.67 -39.36
CA PHE A 136 -30.06 52.52 -37.95
C PHE A 136 -28.82 52.31 -37.09
N VAL A 137 -28.56 53.21 -36.13
CA VAL A 137 -27.58 52.95 -35.06
C VAL A 137 -28.18 51.82 -34.23
N GLU A 138 -27.77 50.59 -34.50
CA GLU A 138 -28.03 49.45 -33.64
C GLU A 138 -27.37 49.74 -32.30
N CYS A 139 -28.15 50.32 -31.38
CA CYS A 139 -27.78 50.43 -29.98
C CYS A 139 -27.50 49.00 -29.53
N ALA A 140 -26.22 48.67 -29.38
CA ALA A 140 -25.78 47.44 -28.73
C ALA A 140 -26.64 47.28 -27.49
N ARG A 141 -27.54 46.30 -27.49
CA ARG A 141 -28.33 45.95 -26.31
C ARG A 141 -27.30 45.52 -25.27
N ILE A 142 -26.85 46.47 -24.46
CA ILE A 142 -26.18 46.19 -23.20
C ILE A 142 -27.24 45.42 -22.42
N LYS A 143 -27.12 44.09 -22.39
CA LYS A 143 -27.79 43.28 -21.37
C LYS A 143 -27.21 43.81 -20.06
N ILE A 144 -27.92 44.76 -19.43
CA ILE A 144 -27.61 45.23 -18.09
C ILE A 144 -27.89 44.01 -17.21
N VAL A 145 -26.86 43.20 -16.97
CA VAL A 145 -26.92 42.16 -15.95
C VAL A 145 -27.11 42.92 -14.63
N PHE A 146 -28.29 42.77 -14.05
CA PHE A 146 -28.63 43.44 -12.81
C PHE A 146 -27.60 43.06 -11.72
N PRO A 147 -27.21 43.99 -10.83
CA PRO A 147 -26.23 43.72 -9.75
C PRO A 147 -26.58 42.52 -8.86
N ASP A 148 -27.85 42.13 -8.83
CA ASP A 148 -28.42 41.10 -7.97
C ASP A 148 -27.89 39.68 -8.27
N GLU A 149 -27.69 39.32 -9.54
CA GLU A 149 -27.18 37.99 -9.92
C GLU A 149 -25.71 37.79 -9.55
N PHE A 150 -24.88 38.83 -9.73
CA PHE A 150 -23.49 38.80 -9.28
C PHE A 150 -23.41 38.68 -7.76
N GLN A 151 -24.23 39.44 -7.02
CA GLN A 151 -24.27 39.33 -5.56
C GLN A 151 -24.73 37.94 -5.09
N SER A 152 -25.74 37.35 -5.74
CA SER A 152 -26.21 35.99 -5.46
C SER A 152 -25.11 34.94 -5.59
N LYS A 153 -24.31 35.00 -6.67
CA LYS A 153 -23.18 34.09 -6.88
C LYS A 153 -22.09 34.23 -5.82
N TYR A 154 -21.73 35.45 -5.43
CA TYR A 154 -20.72 35.68 -4.39
C TYR A 154 -21.20 35.20 -3.01
N VAL A 155 -22.48 35.39 -2.70
CA VAL A 155 -23.09 34.91 -1.45
C VAL A 155 -23.09 33.38 -1.42
N LEU A 156 -23.56 32.71 -2.48
CA LEU A 156 -23.54 31.25 -2.61
C LEU A 156 -22.12 30.67 -2.54
N LYS A 157 -21.14 31.34 -3.17
CA LYS A 157 -19.74 30.92 -3.07
C LYS A 157 -19.23 30.99 -1.64
N ARG A 158 -19.50 32.08 -0.90
CA ARG A 158 -19.15 32.19 0.52
C ARG A 158 -19.85 31.13 1.36
N GLU A 159 -21.11 30.85 1.08
CA GLU A 159 -21.86 29.80 1.76
C GLU A 159 -21.22 28.42 1.53
N ALA A 160 -20.87 28.08 0.29
CA ALA A 160 -20.15 26.84 -0.02
C ALA A 160 -18.80 26.74 0.71
N GLU A 161 -18.06 27.85 0.83
CA GLU A 161 -16.81 27.91 1.59
C GLU A 161 -17.03 27.66 3.10
N LEU A 162 -18.07 28.26 3.69
CA LEU A 162 -18.45 28.03 5.09
C LEU A 162 -18.89 26.58 5.33
N LEU A 163 -19.69 26.03 4.41
CA LEU A 163 -20.13 24.63 4.46
C LEU A 163 -18.94 23.67 4.33
N ALA A 164 -17.99 23.94 3.44
CA ALA A 164 -16.75 23.15 3.31
C ALA A 164 -15.92 23.15 4.61
N GLN A 165 -15.78 24.33 5.23
CA GLN A 165 -15.09 24.44 6.51
C GLN A 165 -15.86 23.71 7.64
N GLY A 166 -17.19 23.80 7.62
CA GLY A 166 -18.07 23.05 8.50
C GLY A 166 -17.87 21.55 8.36
N MET A 167 -17.81 21.03 7.13
CA MET A 167 -17.57 19.60 6.87
C MET A 167 -16.24 19.15 7.44
N LYS A 168 -15.19 19.95 7.28
CA LYS A 168 -13.86 19.67 7.85
C LYS A 168 -13.89 19.60 9.38
N TYR A 169 -14.61 20.51 10.04
CA TYR A 169 -14.78 20.49 11.49
C TYR A 169 -15.62 19.29 11.94
N SER A 170 -16.77 19.07 11.30
CA SER A 170 -17.64 17.93 11.55
C SER A 170 -16.90 16.60 11.42
N PHE A 171 -16.05 16.45 10.40
CA PHE A 171 -15.22 15.27 10.22
C PHE A 171 -14.21 15.05 11.37
N ARG A 172 -13.54 16.13 11.82
CA ARG A 172 -12.65 16.05 12.98
C ARG A 172 -13.40 15.63 14.24
N GLU A 173 -14.60 16.16 14.43
CA GLU A 173 -15.47 15.80 15.55
C GLU A 173 -15.90 14.34 15.49
N MET A 174 -16.30 13.83 14.32
CA MET A 174 -16.61 12.40 14.15
C MET A 174 -15.44 11.52 14.56
N LEU A 175 -14.23 11.80 14.05
CA LEU A 175 -13.02 11.04 14.44
C LEU A 175 -12.74 11.10 15.94
N ARG A 176 -13.02 12.25 16.58
CA ARG A 176 -12.92 12.41 18.03
C ARG A 176 -13.92 11.52 18.78
N PHE A 177 -15.17 11.43 18.30
CA PHE A 177 -16.18 10.54 18.89
C PHE A 177 -15.85 9.06 18.69
N PHE A 178 -15.33 8.66 17.52
CA PHE A 178 -14.84 7.30 17.32
C PHE A 178 -13.75 6.93 18.33
N ARG A 179 -12.80 7.83 18.60
CA ARG A 179 -11.74 7.59 19.61
C ARG A 179 -12.27 7.38 21.02
N LYS A 180 -13.37 8.03 21.37
CA LYS A 180 -14.02 7.87 22.69
C LYS A 180 -14.81 6.56 22.78
N ASN A 181 -15.18 5.97 21.64
CA ASN A 181 -15.96 4.74 21.57
C ASN A 181 -15.16 3.62 20.88
N PRO A 182 -14.30 2.88 21.62
CA PRO A 182 -13.49 1.82 21.04
C PRO A 182 -14.33 0.70 20.41
N LYS A 183 -15.53 0.41 20.94
CA LYS A 183 -16.45 -0.58 20.35
C LYS A 183 -16.94 -0.17 18.96
N ALA A 184 -17.15 1.13 18.74
CA ALA A 184 -17.47 1.66 17.42
C ALA A 184 -16.32 1.43 16.44
N ILE A 185 -15.07 1.67 16.87
CA ILE A 185 -13.88 1.40 16.05
C ILE A 185 -13.81 -0.10 15.70
N GLU A 186 -13.89 -0.99 16.69
CA GLU A 186 -13.83 -2.45 16.46
C GLU A 186 -14.91 -2.93 15.51
N THR A 187 -16.11 -2.37 15.60
CA THR A 187 -17.21 -2.72 14.69
C THR A 187 -16.91 -2.28 13.27
N VAL A 188 -16.34 -1.08 13.09
CA VAL A 188 -16.00 -0.51 11.79
C VAL A 188 -14.80 -1.20 11.14
N THR A 189 -13.79 -1.56 11.93
CA THR A 189 -12.57 -2.22 11.44
C THR A 189 -12.76 -3.74 11.28
N GLY A 190 -13.55 -4.37 12.15
CA GLY A 190 -13.85 -5.80 12.11
C GLY A 190 -14.95 -6.21 11.14
N SER A 191 -15.82 -5.28 10.74
CA SER A 191 -16.78 -5.55 9.67
C SER A 191 -16.07 -5.56 8.31
N LYS A 192 -16.28 -6.63 7.54
CA LYS A 192 -15.97 -6.66 6.11
C LYS A 192 -16.96 -5.75 5.38
N LEU A 193 -16.86 -4.45 5.63
CA LEU A 193 -17.58 -3.46 4.84
C LEU A 193 -17.07 -3.58 3.41
N VAL A 194 -18.02 -3.52 2.46
CA VAL A 194 -17.66 -3.31 1.07
C VAL A 194 -16.83 -2.02 1.04
N ARG A 195 -15.69 -2.03 0.39
CA ARG A 195 -14.83 -0.87 0.20
C ARG A 195 -14.45 -0.85 -1.27
N SER A 196 -14.20 0.34 -1.81
CA SER A 196 -13.59 0.45 -3.14
C SER A 196 -12.26 -0.32 -3.15
N GLN A 197 -11.94 -0.93 -4.29
CA GLN A 197 -10.70 -1.65 -4.49
C GLN A 197 -9.47 -0.78 -4.17
N ASP A 198 -9.54 0.51 -4.51
CA ASP A 198 -8.48 1.48 -4.23
C ASP A 198 -8.23 1.65 -2.73
N HIS A 199 -9.29 1.63 -1.92
CA HIS A 199 -9.18 1.74 -0.46
C HIS A 199 -8.60 0.46 0.14
N VAL A 200 -8.95 -0.71 -0.38
CA VAL A 200 -8.36 -1.98 0.06
C VAL A 200 -6.86 -1.99 -0.23
N LEU A 201 -6.45 -1.63 -1.45
CA LEU A 201 -5.04 -1.54 -1.83
C LEU A 201 -4.28 -0.51 -0.97
N LEU A 202 -4.89 0.65 -0.70
CA LEU A 202 -4.31 1.65 0.20
C LEU A 202 -4.09 1.07 1.61
N MET A 203 -5.04 0.31 2.14
CA MET A 203 -4.90 -0.31 3.46
C MET A 203 -3.79 -1.37 3.47
N GLU A 204 -3.72 -2.22 2.45
CA GLU A 204 -2.67 -3.23 2.33
C GLU A 204 -1.27 -2.61 2.22
N THR A 205 -1.14 -1.54 1.44
CA THR A 205 0.13 -0.80 1.30
C THR A 205 0.53 -0.12 2.61
N LEU A 206 -0.41 0.44 3.37
CA LEU A 206 -0.14 1.01 4.70
C LEU A 206 0.29 -0.07 5.71
N THR A 207 -0.35 -1.24 5.72
CA THR A 207 0.06 -2.36 6.59
C THR A 207 1.45 -2.89 6.21
N SER A 208 1.74 -2.98 4.90
CA SER A 208 3.08 -3.34 4.42
C SER A 208 4.14 -2.32 4.86
N LEU A 209 3.82 -1.02 4.75
CA LEU A 209 4.68 0.05 5.19
C LEU A 209 4.90 0.02 6.71
N GLU A 210 3.88 -0.32 7.52
CA GLU A 210 4.04 -0.51 8.96
C GLU A 210 5.10 -1.58 9.27
N SER A 211 5.03 -2.72 8.57
CA SER A 211 5.99 -3.81 8.71
C SER A 211 7.41 -3.36 8.36
N ILE A 212 7.56 -2.65 7.23
CA ILE A 212 8.85 -2.11 6.79
C ILE A 212 9.39 -1.10 7.81
N MET A 213 8.57 -0.16 8.26
CA MET A 213 8.97 0.84 9.26
C MET A 213 9.41 0.17 10.55
N LYS A 214 8.67 -0.85 11.02
CA LYS A 214 9.03 -1.61 12.21
C LYS A 214 10.39 -2.28 12.05
N GLU A 215 10.63 -2.96 10.93
CA GLU A 215 11.93 -3.59 10.66
C GLU A 215 13.06 -2.55 10.64
N ARG A 216 12.85 -1.42 9.95
CA ARG A 216 13.84 -0.35 9.79
C ARG A 216 14.16 0.36 11.11
N LEU A 217 13.15 0.62 11.93
CA LEU A 217 13.31 1.27 13.23
C LEU A 217 13.90 0.33 14.29
N LEU A 218 13.76 -0.99 14.12
CA LEU A 218 14.40 -1.98 14.98
C LEU A 218 15.85 -2.29 14.59
N THR A 219 16.25 -1.97 13.35
CA THR A 219 17.57 -2.32 12.81
C THR A 219 18.57 -1.17 13.00
N SER A 220 19.68 -1.44 13.69
CA SER A 220 20.79 -0.47 13.83
C SER A 220 21.60 -0.34 12.53
N PRO A 221 22.23 0.83 12.24
CA PRO A 221 23.14 0.97 11.09
C PRO A 221 24.27 -0.09 11.06
N PHE A 222 24.83 -0.42 12.24
CA PHE A 222 25.86 -1.46 12.35
C PHE A 222 25.30 -2.86 12.06
N GLU A 223 24.07 -3.12 12.49
CA GLU A 223 23.38 -4.37 12.20
C GLU A 223 23.09 -4.51 10.69
N GLN A 224 22.64 -3.44 10.05
CA GLN A 224 22.40 -3.41 8.61
C GLN A 224 23.68 -3.68 7.82
N GLN A 225 24.81 -3.09 8.25
CA GLN A 225 26.11 -3.35 7.64
C GLN A 225 26.54 -4.81 7.84
N GLY A 226 26.31 -5.38 9.03
CA GLY A 226 26.56 -6.79 9.32
C GLY A 226 25.73 -7.72 8.42
N LYS A 227 24.43 -7.44 8.25
CA LYS A 227 23.54 -8.19 7.33
C LYS A 227 24.04 -8.14 5.89
N LYS A 228 24.47 -6.95 5.42
CA LYS A 228 25.03 -6.77 4.07
C LYS A 228 26.32 -7.57 3.87
N SER A 229 27.23 -7.55 4.84
CA SER A 229 28.48 -8.35 4.79
C SER A 229 28.15 -9.84 4.74
N TYR A 230 27.30 -10.33 5.64
CA TYR A 230 26.89 -11.73 5.68
C TYR A 230 26.27 -12.19 4.35
N LEU A 231 25.36 -11.39 3.78
CA LEU A 231 24.73 -11.74 2.51
C LEU A 231 25.75 -11.79 1.36
N THR A 232 26.73 -10.87 1.36
CA THR A 232 27.83 -10.87 0.38
C THR A 232 28.68 -12.14 0.51
N ASP A 233 28.98 -12.57 1.73
CA ASP A 233 29.74 -13.79 2.00
C ASP A 233 28.98 -15.06 1.56
N VAL A 234 27.66 -15.11 1.80
CA VAL A 234 26.79 -16.21 1.34
C VAL A 234 26.80 -16.27 -0.18
N ILE A 235 26.61 -15.15 -0.87
CA ILE A 235 26.65 -15.07 -2.35
C ILE A 235 28.01 -15.53 -2.88
N ASN A 236 29.11 -15.10 -2.25
CA ASN A 236 30.46 -15.51 -2.67
C ASN A 236 30.70 -17.01 -2.47
N ARG A 237 30.19 -17.58 -1.38
CA ARG A 237 30.26 -19.03 -1.14
C ARG A 237 29.42 -19.81 -2.15
N GLU A 238 28.23 -19.32 -2.46
CA GLU A 238 27.34 -19.93 -3.44
C GLU A 238 27.98 -19.93 -4.83
N LYS A 239 28.56 -18.80 -5.27
CA LYS A 239 29.33 -18.71 -6.52
C LYS A 239 30.46 -19.74 -6.60
N LYS A 240 31.27 -19.87 -5.54
CA LYS A 240 32.37 -20.86 -5.49
C LYS A 240 31.86 -22.30 -5.56
N THR A 241 30.77 -22.57 -4.86
CA THR A 241 30.13 -23.90 -4.82
C THR A 241 29.56 -24.24 -6.20
N HIS A 242 28.87 -23.29 -6.84
CA HIS A 242 28.34 -23.43 -8.19
C HIS A 242 29.45 -23.71 -9.21
N ALA A 243 30.54 -22.93 -9.20
CA ALA A 243 31.68 -23.14 -10.09
C ALA A 243 32.33 -24.52 -9.90
N THR A 244 32.36 -25.03 -8.67
CA THR A 244 32.88 -26.38 -8.40
C THR A 244 31.94 -27.46 -8.92
N ARG A 245 30.63 -27.29 -8.72
CA ARG A 245 29.60 -28.19 -9.25
C ARG A 245 29.69 -28.28 -10.77
N GLU A 246 29.74 -27.14 -11.45
CA GLU A 246 29.85 -27.07 -12.92
C GLU A 246 31.11 -27.79 -13.43
N LYS A 247 32.27 -27.57 -12.79
CA LYS A 247 33.50 -28.30 -13.14
C LYS A 247 33.37 -29.81 -12.98
N LEU A 248 32.70 -30.27 -11.91
CA LEU A 248 32.48 -31.70 -11.67
C LEU A 248 31.49 -32.29 -12.66
N GLU A 249 30.45 -31.54 -13.02
CA GLU A 249 29.44 -31.95 -13.99
C GLU A 249 30.02 -32.10 -15.41
N ILE A 250 30.89 -31.16 -15.82
CA ILE A 250 31.65 -31.29 -17.08
C ILE A 250 32.51 -32.55 -17.06
N LYS A 251 33.26 -32.80 -15.98
CA LYS A 251 34.10 -34.00 -15.86
C LYS A 251 33.30 -35.29 -15.84
N TYR A 252 32.17 -35.30 -15.14
CA TYR A 252 31.26 -36.43 -15.08
C TYR A 252 30.69 -36.74 -16.47
N ASN A 253 30.17 -35.74 -17.18
CA ASN A 253 29.63 -35.90 -18.52
C ASN A 253 30.71 -36.37 -19.52
N ALA A 254 31.93 -35.87 -19.42
CA ALA A 254 33.06 -36.35 -20.22
C ALA A 254 33.37 -37.84 -19.94
N ALA A 255 33.37 -38.26 -18.68
CA ALA A 255 33.61 -39.65 -18.29
C ALA A 255 32.48 -40.59 -18.73
N VAL A 256 31.22 -40.15 -18.64
CA VAL A 256 30.06 -40.90 -19.15
C VAL A 256 30.16 -41.09 -20.67
N LYS A 257 30.46 -40.02 -21.42
CA LYS A 257 30.63 -40.10 -22.87
C LYS A 257 31.78 -41.02 -23.29
N ALA A 258 32.91 -40.97 -22.59
CA ALA A 258 34.04 -41.87 -22.84
C ALA A 258 33.64 -43.34 -22.63
N LYS A 259 32.95 -43.64 -21.52
CA LYS A 259 32.42 -44.98 -21.25
C LYS A 259 31.42 -45.44 -22.31
N GLU A 260 30.51 -44.57 -22.75
CA GLU A 260 29.57 -44.90 -23.82
C GLU A 260 30.29 -45.21 -25.13
N SER A 261 31.33 -44.46 -25.50
CA SER A 261 32.13 -44.75 -26.69
C SER A 261 32.90 -46.08 -26.62
N GLU A 262 33.25 -46.58 -25.43
CA GLU A 262 33.90 -47.88 -25.24
C GLU A 262 32.93 -49.06 -25.42
N VAL A 263 31.60 -48.86 -25.28
CA VAL A 263 30.60 -49.94 -25.43
C VAL A 263 30.23 -50.18 -26.91
N TYR A 264 30.59 -49.26 -27.81
CA TYR A 264 30.33 -49.34 -29.25
C TYR A 264 31.56 -49.76 -30.08
N PHE A 265 32.64 -50.20 -29.44
CA PHE A 265 33.79 -50.89 -30.05
C PHE A 265 33.87 -52.33 -29.55
#